data_AF-A0A1G8IKI4-F1
#
_entry.id   AF-A0A1G8IKI4-F1
#
_cell.length_a   1.000
_cell.length_b   1.000
_cell.length_c   1.000
_cell.angle_alpha   90.00
_cell.angle_beta   90.00
_cell.angle_gamma   90.00
#
_symmetry.space_group_name_H-M   'P 1'
#
loop_
_entity.id
_entity.type
_entity.pdbx_description
1 polymer ?
#
loop_
_entity_poly.entity_id
_entity_poly.type
_entity_poly.pdbx_seq_one_letter_code
_entity_poly.pdbx_strand_id
1 'polypeptide(L)'
;MKKGILLLILLLVGCSSNPAGIDSDIYEESKEIFDMVETAYEEERELTENERNEIRRFKEKINELEEKEEKGNLSDRGFENYAVMWRVEAFADFYPVITMREDTPEELWNKFNDRYEQAEKALENGVDIENE
;
A
#
# COMPACT_ATOMS: atom_id res chain seq x y z
N MET A 1 -47.54 36.22 -11.50
CA MET A 1 -47.49 35.51 -10.20
C MET A 1 -47.67 34.02 -10.44
N LYS A 2 -46.83 33.20 -9.81
CA LYS A 2 -46.77 31.72 -9.84
C LYS A 2 -46.17 31.14 -11.13
N LYS A 3 -45.26 30.15 -11.13
CA LYS A 3 -44.48 29.41 -10.12
C LYS A 3 -43.33 28.78 -10.90
N GLY A 4 -42.12 28.78 -10.35
CA GLY A 4 -40.98 28.07 -10.91
C GLY A 4 -41.19 26.56 -10.90
N ILE A 5 -40.59 25.87 -11.87
CA ILE A 5 -40.37 24.43 -11.83
C ILE A 5 -38.87 24.23 -12.04
N LEU A 6 -38.24 23.87 -10.92
CA LEU A 6 -36.88 23.36 -10.81
C LEU A 6 -36.89 21.97 -11.47
N LEU A 7 -36.12 21.78 -12.53
CA LEU A 7 -35.90 20.45 -13.13
C LEU A 7 -34.62 19.88 -12.53
N LEU A 8 -34.83 19.07 -11.50
CA LEU A 8 -33.82 18.36 -10.72
C LEU A 8 -33.45 17.09 -11.50
N ILE A 9 -32.35 17.14 -12.26
CA ILE A 9 -31.82 15.97 -12.96
C ILE A 9 -31.11 15.11 -11.90
N LEU A 10 -31.82 14.10 -11.41
CA LEU A 10 -31.27 12.97 -10.67
C LEU A 10 -30.40 12.16 -11.63
N LEU A 11 -29.10 12.45 -11.66
CA LEU A 11 -28.11 11.50 -12.16
C LEU A 11 -28.03 10.37 -11.14
N LEU A 12 -28.77 9.31 -11.43
CA LEU A 12 -28.49 7.96 -10.94
C LEU A 12 -27.10 7.58 -11.46
N VAL A 13 -26.07 7.92 -10.69
CA VAL A 13 -24.80 7.20 -10.77
C VAL A 13 -25.11 5.82 -10.19
N GLY A 14 -25.33 4.87 -11.09
CA GLY A 14 -25.28 3.47 -10.73
C GLY A 14 -23.88 3.20 -10.18
N CYS A 15 -23.77 3.01 -8.86
CA CYS A 15 -22.70 2.18 -8.33
C CYS A 15 -22.98 0.78 -8.87
N SER A 16 -22.37 0.48 -10.02
CA SER A 16 -22.11 -0.89 -10.42
C SER A 16 -21.40 -1.55 -9.25
N SER A 17 -22.12 -2.40 -8.53
CA SER A 17 -21.52 -3.44 -7.71
C SER A 17 -20.81 -4.41 -8.67
N ASN A 18 -19.65 -4.00 -9.17
CA ASN A 18 -18.66 -4.97 -9.59
C ASN A 18 -18.26 -5.72 -8.31
N PRO A 19 -18.21 -7.06 -8.31
CA PRO A 19 -17.45 -7.75 -7.29
C PRO A 19 -16.03 -7.17 -7.40
N ALA A 20 -15.62 -6.45 -6.37
CA ALA A 20 -14.37 -5.70 -6.37
C ALA A 20 -13.22 -6.69 -6.54
N GLY A 21 -12.81 -6.86 -7.80
CA GLY A 21 -11.54 -7.43 -8.17
C GLY A 21 -10.48 -6.49 -7.62
N ILE A 22 -9.95 -6.87 -6.48
CA ILE A 22 -8.73 -6.32 -5.93
C ILE A 22 -7.62 -6.81 -6.87
N ASP A 23 -7.33 -6.10 -7.96
CA ASP A 23 -6.31 -6.63 -8.89
C ASP A 23 -5.50 -5.63 -9.73
N SER A 24 -5.82 -4.32 -9.78
CA SER A 24 -4.98 -3.35 -10.52
C SER A 24 -4.29 -2.27 -9.67
N ASP A 25 -4.69 -2.06 -8.42
CA ASP A 25 -4.25 -0.87 -7.68
C ASP A 25 -3.24 -1.19 -6.56
N ILE A 26 -3.06 -2.47 -6.20
CA ILE A 26 -2.21 -2.86 -5.07
C ILE A 26 -0.72 -2.75 -5.38
N TYR A 27 -0.32 -3.23 -6.56
CA TYR A 27 1.08 -3.22 -6.95
C TYR A 27 1.61 -1.78 -7.04
N GLU A 28 0.89 -0.92 -7.74
CA GLU A 28 1.23 0.50 -7.87
C GLU A 28 1.23 1.21 -6.51
N GLU A 29 0.24 0.95 -5.64
CA GLU A 29 0.23 1.53 -4.31
C GLU A 29 1.39 1.03 -3.42
N SER A 30 1.75 -0.25 -3.52
CA SER A 30 2.91 -0.82 -2.82
C SER A 30 4.21 -0.17 -3.30
N LYS A 31 4.32 0.04 -4.62
CA LYS A 31 5.46 0.74 -5.21
C LYS A 31 5.53 2.20 -4.77
N GLU A 32 4.42 2.92 -4.79
CA GLU A 32 4.37 4.31 -4.32
C GLU A 32 4.81 4.45 -2.85
N ILE A 33 4.39 3.53 -1.98
CA ILE A 33 4.83 3.51 -0.57
C ILE A 33 6.31 3.14 -0.46
N PHE A 34 6.79 2.17 -1.22
CA PHE A 34 8.21 1.79 -1.24
C PHE A 34 9.09 2.96 -1.69
N ASP A 35 8.81 3.53 -2.86
CA ASP A 35 9.55 4.67 -3.44
C ASP A 35 9.56 5.87 -2.47
N MET A 36 8.44 6.13 -1.79
CA MET A 36 8.32 7.20 -0.79
C MET A 36 9.23 6.99 0.41
N VAL A 37 9.27 5.78 0.97
CA VAL A 37 10.09 5.46 2.15
C VAL A 37 11.57 5.33 1.76
N GLU A 38 11.87 4.76 0.59
CA GLU A 38 13.21 4.72 0.01
C GLU A 38 13.76 6.13 -0.22
N THR A 39 12.99 7.03 -0.82
CA THR A 39 13.42 8.43 -1.02
C THR A 39 13.73 9.11 0.32
N ALA A 40 12.87 8.93 1.33
CA ALA A 40 13.11 9.51 2.65
C ALA A 40 14.40 8.96 3.29
N TYR A 41 14.68 7.67 3.08
CA TYR A 41 15.90 7.00 3.52
C TYR A 41 17.14 7.56 2.83
N GLU A 42 17.14 7.65 1.50
CA GLU A 42 18.27 8.19 0.72
C GLU A 42 18.56 9.66 1.04
N GLU A 43 17.52 10.43 1.34
CA GLU A 43 17.63 11.84 1.73
C GLU A 43 17.93 12.04 3.22
N GLU A 44 18.07 10.97 4.00
CA GLU A 44 18.31 10.99 5.46
C GLU A 44 17.33 11.90 6.22
N ARG A 45 16.04 11.87 5.84
CA ARG A 45 15.01 12.76 6.42
C ARG A 45 13.90 11.99 7.11
N GLU A 46 13.22 12.65 8.04
CA GLU A 46 11.98 12.06 8.57
C GLU A 46 10.88 12.02 7.49
N LEU A 47 10.00 11.03 7.61
CA LEU A 47 8.73 11.05 6.89
C LEU A 47 7.93 12.27 7.33
N THR A 48 7.28 12.92 6.38
CA THR A 48 6.30 13.97 6.65
C THR A 48 5.03 13.38 7.25
N GLU A 49 4.19 14.23 7.83
CA GLU A 49 2.88 13.79 8.35
C GLU A 49 1.99 13.20 7.25
N ASN A 50 2.08 13.72 6.03
CA ASN A 50 1.32 13.19 4.91
C ASN A 50 1.78 11.78 4.54
N GLU A 51 3.09 11.57 4.41
CA GLU A 51 3.67 10.26 4.08
C GLU A 51 3.33 9.21 5.16
N ARG A 52 3.40 9.58 6.45
CA ARG A 52 2.93 8.72 7.55
C ARG A 52 1.44 8.37 7.44
N ASN A 53 0.62 9.31 6.96
CA ASN A 53 -0.81 9.08 6.79
C ASN A 53 -1.10 8.14 5.62
N GLU A 54 -0.33 8.21 4.52
CA GLU A 54 -0.44 7.27 3.42
C GLU A 54 -0.03 5.85 3.85
N ILE A 55 1.08 5.70 4.59
CA ILE A 55 1.49 4.41 5.18
C ILE A 55 0.38 3.84 6.09
N ARG A 56 -0.29 4.69 6.87
CA ARG A 56 -1.39 4.25 7.73
C ARG A 56 -2.60 3.76 6.93
N ARG A 57 -2.97 4.43 5.84
CA ARG A 57 -4.06 3.96 4.95
C ARG A 57 -3.68 2.66 4.25
N PHE A 58 -2.41 2.54 3.86
CA PHE A 58 -1.88 1.32 3.26
C PHE A 58 -2.02 0.13 4.22
N LYS A 59 -1.67 0.30 5.50
CA LYS A 59 -1.88 -0.69 6.56
C LYS A 59 -3.35 -1.07 6.76
N GLU A 60 -4.27 -0.10 6.69
CA GLU A 60 -5.70 -0.39 6.79
C GLU A 60 -6.16 -1.31 5.66
N LYS A 61 -5.69 -1.09 4.43
CA LYS A 61 -5.98 -1.98 3.29
C LYS A 61 -5.38 -3.37 3.45
N ILE A 62 -4.18 -3.49 4.00
CA ILE A 62 -3.57 -4.79 4.31
C ILE A 62 -4.45 -5.59 5.27
N ASN A 63 -4.95 -4.96 6.34
CA ASN A 63 -5.85 -5.62 7.29
C ASN A 63 -7.16 -6.09 6.63
N GLU A 64 -7.70 -5.32 5.68
CA GLU A 64 -8.88 -5.73 4.91
C GLU A 64 -8.61 -6.95 4.01
N LEU A 65 -7.38 -7.07 3.48
CA LEU A 65 -6.96 -8.22 2.68
C LEU A 65 -6.69 -9.44 3.55
N GLU A 66 -6.09 -9.25 4.73
CA GLU A 66 -5.90 -10.30 5.73
C GLU A 66 -7.24 -10.91 6.13
N GLU A 67 -8.25 -10.07 6.42
CA GLU A 67 -9.59 -10.56 6.76
C GLU A 67 -10.24 -11.34 5.59
N LYS A 68 -9.95 -10.98 4.34
CA LYS A 68 -10.43 -11.72 3.16
C LYS A 68 -9.68 -13.03 2.97
N GLU A 69 -8.39 -13.03 3.25
CA GLU A 69 -7.50 -14.18 3.20
C GLU A 69 -7.93 -15.25 4.21
N GLU A 70 -8.13 -14.85 5.47
CA GLU A 70 -8.60 -15.72 6.55
C GLU A 70 -9.96 -16.36 6.23
N LYS A 71 -10.81 -15.67 5.47
CA LYS A 71 -12.12 -16.16 5.04
C LYS A 71 -12.06 -17.02 3.77
N GLY A 72 -10.87 -17.24 3.20
CA GLY A 72 -10.68 -18.01 1.97
C GLY A 72 -11.27 -17.34 0.73
N ASN A 73 -11.41 -16.01 0.74
CA ASN A 73 -12.03 -15.23 -0.34
C ASN A 73 -11.02 -14.46 -1.19
N LEU A 74 -9.72 -14.71 -1.01
CA LEU A 74 -8.67 -14.15 -1.87
C LEU A 74 -8.47 -15.05 -3.10
N SER A 75 -8.34 -14.45 -4.28
CA SER A 75 -7.83 -15.13 -5.47
C SER A 75 -6.32 -15.36 -5.34
N ASP A 76 -5.75 -16.27 -6.12
CA ASP A 76 -4.29 -16.51 -6.15
C ASP A 76 -3.52 -15.20 -6.46
N ARG A 77 -4.00 -14.40 -7.43
CA ARG A 77 -3.45 -13.07 -7.73
C ARG A 77 -3.63 -12.08 -6.57
N GLY A 78 -4.76 -12.16 -5.86
CA GLY A 78 -4.97 -11.41 -4.62
C GLY A 78 -3.98 -11.79 -3.52
N PHE A 79 -3.60 -13.08 -3.41
CA PHE A 79 -2.60 -13.58 -2.47
C PHE A 79 -1.19 -13.07 -2.79
N GLU A 80 -0.81 -13.10 -4.06
CA GLU A 80 0.48 -12.58 -4.52
C GLU A 80 0.58 -11.07 -4.24
N ASN A 81 -0.46 -10.31 -4.61
CA ASN A 81 -0.56 -8.88 -4.34
C ASN A 81 -0.51 -8.55 -2.85
N TYR A 82 -1.25 -9.31 -2.03
CA TYR A 82 -1.21 -9.21 -0.58
C TYR A 82 0.20 -9.46 -0.02
N ALA A 83 0.90 -10.49 -0.52
CA ALA A 83 2.25 -10.80 -0.10
C ALA A 83 3.23 -9.66 -0.40
N VAL A 84 3.10 -9.00 -1.57
CA VAL A 84 3.90 -7.81 -1.91
C VAL A 84 3.65 -6.67 -0.92
N MET A 85 2.38 -6.33 -0.64
CA MET A 85 2.04 -5.27 0.30
C MET A 85 2.63 -5.50 1.70
N TRP A 86 2.56 -6.74 2.19
CA TRP A 86 3.12 -7.10 3.48
C TRP A 86 4.63 -6.89 3.56
N ARG A 87 5.36 -7.10 2.46
CA ARG A 87 6.82 -6.83 2.46
C ARG A 87 7.11 -5.34 2.53
N VAL A 88 6.38 -4.54 1.76
CA VAL A 88 6.51 -3.08 1.76
C VAL A 88 6.13 -2.48 3.12
N GLU A 89 5.05 -2.97 3.74
CA GLU A 89 4.62 -2.51 5.06
C GLU A 89 5.65 -2.84 6.14
N ALA A 90 6.21 -4.05 6.12
CA ALA A 90 7.26 -4.44 7.06
C ALA A 90 8.50 -3.56 6.90
N PHE A 91 8.87 -3.18 5.69
CA PHE A 91 9.94 -2.20 5.45
C PHE A 91 9.60 -0.82 6.04
N ALA A 92 8.41 -0.30 5.74
CA ALA A 92 7.94 0.99 6.23
C ALA A 92 7.89 1.07 7.77
N ASP A 93 7.67 -0.05 8.46
CA ASP A 93 7.66 -0.11 9.93
C ASP A 93 9.02 -0.04 10.60
N PHE A 94 10.06 -0.55 9.94
CA PHE A 94 11.42 -0.44 10.47
C PHE A 94 11.99 0.97 10.24
N TYR A 95 11.51 1.69 9.23
CA TYR A 95 12.05 3.00 8.85
C TYR A 95 12.09 4.04 9.99
N PRO A 96 10.99 4.32 10.73
CA PRO A 96 11.02 5.28 11.84
C PRO A 96 11.99 4.87 12.96
N VAL A 97 12.19 3.56 13.15
CA VAL A 97 13.07 3.04 14.21
C VAL A 97 14.54 3.33 13.88
N ILE A 98 14.93 3.23 12.62
CA ILE A 98 16.31 3.43 12.18
C ILE A 98 16.67 4.91 11.95
N THR A 99 15.71 5.74 11.54
CA THR A 99 15.95 7.16 11.21
C THR A 99 15.90 8.09 12.42
N MET A 100 15.33 7.63 13.54
CA MET A 100 15.23 8.41 14.78
C MET A 100 16.40 8.19 15.75
N ARG A 101 17.43 7.39 15.41
CA ARG A 101 18.52 7.04 16.35
C ARG A 101 19.89 7.13 15.69
N GLU A 102 20.70 8.09 16.15
CA GLU A 102 22.13 8.23 15.80
C GLU A 102 22.95 6.96 16.11
N ASP A 103 22.47 6.11 17.04
CA ASP A 103 23.09 4.83 17.42
C ASP A 103 22.16 3.64 17.18
N THR A 104 21.66 3.46 15.96
CA THR A 104 20.84 2.29 15.61
C THR A 104 21.67 0.99 15.78
N PRO A 105 21.24 0.03 16.62
CA PRO A 105 21.93 -1.25 16.76
C PRO A 105 22.09 -1.99 15.42
N GLU A 106 23.26 -2.58 15.20
CA GLU A 106 23.59 -3.34 13.97
C GLU A 106 22.54 -4.40 13.64
N GLU A 107 21.99 -5.09 14.65
CA GLU A 107 20.94 -6.08 14.46
C GLU A 107 19.66 -5.48 13.86
N LEU A 108 19.26 -4.27 14.28
CA LEU A 108 18.07 -3.59 13.76
C LEU A 108 18.32 -3.07 12.35
N TRP A 109 19.53 -2.59 12.07
CA TRP A 109 19.94 -2.18 10.73
C TRP A 109 19.92 -3.35 9.74
N ASN A 110 20.47 -4.50 10.14
CA ASN A 110 20.46 -5.71 9.32
C ASN A 110 19.03 -6.20 9.06
N LYS A 111 18.16 -6.13 10.06
CA LYS A 111 16.73 -6.44 9.89
C LYS A 111 16.05 -5.48 8.91
N PHE A 112 16.34 -4.18 8.98
CA PHE A 112 15.83 -3.20 8.03
C PHE A 112 16.26 -3.53 6.61
N ASN A 113 17.56 -3.78 6.37
CA ASN A 113 18.07 -4.12 5.04
C ASN A 113 17.47 -5.42 4.48
N ASP A 114 17.28 -6.43 5.32
CA ASP A 114 16.58 -7.67 4.95
C ASP A 114 15.13 -7.39 4.52
N ARG A 115 14.42 -6.49 5.21
CA ARG A 115 13.05 -6.10 4.81
C ARG A 115 13.03 -5.31 3.51
N TYR A 116 13.97 -4.37 3.35
CA TYR A 116 14.14 -3.59 2.13
C TYR A 116 14.36 -4.52 0.91
N GLU A 117 15.33 -5.44 0.99
CA GLU A 117 15.65 -6.36 -0.12
C GLU A 117 14.46 -7.28 -0.46
N GLN A 118 13.69 -7.70 0.56
CA GLN A 118 12.49 -8.51 0.34
C GLN A 118 11.35 -7.71 -0.31
N ALA A 119 11.19 -6.43 0.02
CA ALA A 119 10.21 -5.55 -0.60
C ALA A 119 10.59 -5.23 -2.05
N GLU A 120 11.85 -4.88 -2.30
CA GLU A 120 12.40 -4.62 -3.63
C GLU A 120 12.19 -5.84 -4.56
N LYS A 121 12.62 -7.03 -4.13
CA LYS A 121 12.40 -8.28 -4.90
C LYS A 121 10.93 -8.60 -5.11
N ALA A 122 10.07 -8.33 -4.14
CA ALA A 122 8.64 -8.60 -4.29
C ALA A 122 8.03 -7.70 -5.36
N LEU A 123 8.46 -6.43 -5.42
CA LEU A 123 8.06 -5.49 -6.46
C LEU A 123 8.65 -5.87 -7.83
N GLU A 124 9.94 -6.21 -7.91
CA GLU A 124 10.56 -6.69 -9.15
C GLU A 124 9.83 -7.90 -9.74
N ASN A 125 9.52 -8.90 -8.92
CA ASN A 125 8.80 -10.10 -9.39
C ASN A 125 7.33 -9.80 -9.71
N GLY A 126 6.74 -8.77 -9.11
CA GLY A 126 5.38 -8.31 -9.42
C GLY A 126 5.24 -7.69 -10.82
N VAL A 127 6.31 -7.06 -11.34
CA VAL A 127 6.36 -6.51 -12.72
C VAL A 127 6.18 -7.60 -13.79
N ASP A 128 6.62 -8.82 -13.51
CA ASP A 128 6.53 -9.94 -14.47
C ASP A 128 5.13 -10.58 -14.54
N ILE A 129 4.26 -10.33 -13.56
CA ILE A 129 2.91 -10.94 -13.47
C ILE A 129 1.93 -10.32 -14.49
N GLU A 130 2.21 -9.11 -15.00
CA GLU A 130 1.36 -8.44 -16.00
C GLU A 130 1.76 -8.67 -17.46
N ASN A 131 2.90 -9.33 -17.72
CA ASN A 131 3.48 -9.48 -19.06
C ASN A 131 3.23 -10.85 -19.74
N GLU A 132 2.38 -11.73 -19.18
CA GLU A 132 1.98 -13.01 -19.80
C GLU A 132 0.49 -13.10 -20.18
#